data_AF-A0A2H1IL49-F1
#
_entry.id   AF-A0A2H1IL49-F1
#
_cell.length_a   1.000
_cell.length_b   1.000
_cell.length_c   1.000
_cell.angle_alpha   90.00
_cell.angle_beta   90.00
_cell.angle_gamma   90.00
#
_symmetry.space_group_name_H-M   'P 1'
#
loop_
_entity.id
_entity.type
_entity.pdbx_description
1 polymer ?
#
loop_
_entity_poly.entity_id
_entity_poly.type
_entity_poly.pdbx_seq_one_letter_code
_entity_poly.pdbx_strand_id
1 'polypeptide(L)'
;MNATRKARRIWRKAAREMPLDMCSIITDLDAVDEARDKCIALLGRDAAGKSKHDERRTAEALLAHGITGLGRLDSSRDREGWLVPEYSRHIWETVVDRVRRSQTQPILEDLVQSQTHHGWVLPIVIPEHASTGRTHIEAPRLQGLSRDMVARYINMDLVYVDQVAAEPHVMAYLSGDAQLAADLTGDPYRELARDLGVDRSDAKSIFMSIPYGSGPDRIASMLRISRGDAVDVIDQWNARYPDAASWVDEVRDEAKTGQVRLFDGTRLSVESPHLGPSYVGQGTGAVLTHEWTIAVHSALPAEAELAWPVHDALVVELPDEDARDEIGQTMVDALSELSIPLHGKVE
;
A
#
# COMPACT_ATOMS: atom_id res chain seq x y z
N MET A 1 -11.82 -10.70 -25.08
CA MET A 1 -11.95 -11.38 -23.76
C MET A 1 -11.41 -10.41 -22.73
N ASN A 2 -12.21 -9.97 -21.75
CA ASN A 2 -11.80 -8.96 -20.75
C ASN A 2 -10.47 -9.41 -20.09
N ALA A 3 -9.50 -8.49 -19.97
CA ALA A 3 -8.16 -8.73 -19.42
C ALA A 3 -8.25 -9.50 -18.10
N THR A 4 -9.21 -9.16 -17.25
CA THR A 4 -9.34 -9.79 -15.94
C THR A 4 -9.61 -11.29 -15.99
N ARG A 5 -10.45 -11.76 -16.93
CA ARG A 5 -10.70 -13.20 -17.07
C ARG A 5 -9.44 -13.95 -17.50
N LYS A 6 -8.58 -13.33 -18.31
CA LYS A 6 -7.30 -13.90 -18.74
C LYS A 6 -6.32 -13.94 -17.57
N ALA A 7 -6.18 -12.85 -16.82
CA ALA A 7 -5.36 -12.76 -15.61
C ALA A 7 -5.79 -13.81 -14.57
N ARG A 8 -7.10 -13.98 -14.32
CA ARG A 8 -7.62 -15.04 -13.44
C ARG A 8 -7.21 -16.44 -13.84
N ARG A 9 -7.19 -16.73 -15.15
CA ARG A 9 -6.72 -18.04 -15.63
C ARG A 9 -5.20 -18.19 -15.46
N ILE A 10 -4.43 -17.12 -15.61
CA ILE A 10 -2.98 -17.12 -15.40
C ILE A 10 -2.68 -17.38 -13.92
N TRP A 11 -3.26 -16.62 -12.99
CA TRP A 11 -3.04 -16.81 -11.56
C TRP A 11 -3.41 -18.20 -11.06
N ARG A 12 -4.50 -18.79 -11.59
CA ARG A 12 -4.84 -20.19 -11.29
C ARG A 12 -3.81 -21.21 -11.76
N LYS A 13 -3.06 -20.92 -12.82
CA LYS A 13 -2.01 -21.79 -13.36
C LYS A 13 -0.67 -21.56 -12.67
N ALA A 14 -0.39 -20.32 -12.27
CA ALA A 14 0.82 -19.93 -11.55
C ALA A 14 0.77 -20.31 -10.06
N ALA A 15 -0.40 -20.70 -9.53
CA ALA A 15 -0.54 -21.12 -8.15
C ALA A 15 0.35 -22.33 -7.85
N ARG A 16 1.35 -22.15 -6.98
CA ARG A 16 2.28 -23.16 -6.52
C ARG A 16 2.67 -22.95 -5.06
N GLU A 17 3.15 -24.00 -4.42
CA GLU A 17 3.65 -23.90 -3.06
C GLU A 17 4.95 -23.09 -3.03
N MET A 18 5.11 -22.31 -1.97
CA MET A 18 6.25 -21.43 -1.74
C MET A 18 6.94 -21.82 -0.42
N PRO A 19 8.26 -21.98 -0.42
CA PRO A 19 9.00 -22.30 0.79
C PRO A 19 9.15 -21.07 1.69
N LEU A 20 9.03 -21.30 3.00
CA LEU A 20 9.25 -20.32 4.04
C LEU A 20 10.57 -20.54 4.77
N ASP A 21 11.22 -19.47 5.21
CA ASP A 21 12.27 -19.55 6.23
C ASP A 21 11.62 -19.63 7.63
N MET A 22 11.32 -20.86 8.04
CA MET A 22 10.70 -21.13 9.35
C MET A 22 11.61 -20.75 10.53
N CYS A 23 12.94 -20.81 10.37
CA CYS A 23 13.85 -20.43 11.43
C CYS A 23 13.75 -18.93 11.73
N SER A 24 13.74 -18.10 10.68
CA SER A 24 13.56 -16.66 10.81
C SER A 24 12.18 -16.30 11.39
N ILE A 25 11.10 -16.94 10.90
CA ILE A 25 9.73 -16.70 11.39
C ILE A 25 9.60 -17.04 12.88
N ILE A 26 10.06 -18.22 13.31
CA ILE A 26 9.97 -18.66 14.71
C ILE A 26 10.79 -17.73 15.61
N THR A 27 12.01 -17.37 15.19
CA THR A 27 12.87 -16.45 15.95
C THR A 27 12.19 -15.11 16.21
N ASP A 28 11.47 -14.56 15.22
CA ASP A 28 10.78 -13.29 15.40
C ASP A 28 9.49 -13.41 16.22
N LEU A 29 8.77 -14.52 16.12
CA LEU A 29 7.63 -14.80 16.99
C LEU A 29 8.08 -14.92 18.46
N ASP A 30 9.17 -15.62 18.73
CA ASP A 30 9.76 -15.69 20.07
C ASP A 30 10.17 -14.31 20.57
N ALA A 31 10.76 -13.47 19.71
CA ALA A 31 11.13 -12.10 20.05
C ALA A 31 9.91 -11.18 20.27
N VAL A 32 8.78 -11.46 19.60
CA VAL A 32 7.50 -10.78 19.86
C VAL A 32 6.99 -11.11 21.26
N ASP A 33 7.03 -12.39 21.65
CA ASP A 33 6.62 -12.84 22.98
C ASP A 33 7.54 -12.27 24.06
N GLU A 34 8.86 -12.29 23.85
CA GLU A 34 9.83 -11.71 24.78
C GLU A 34 9.61 -10.20 24.98
N ALA A 35 9.34 -9.46 23.89
CA ALA A 35 9.04 -8.04 23.96
C ALA A 35 7.72 -7.76 24.71
N ARG A 36 6.71 -8.63 24.54
CA ARG A 36 5.45 -8.53 25.28
C ARG A 36 5.69 -8.72 26.77
N ASP A 37 6.43 -9.75 27.15
CA ASP A 37 6.67 -10.09 28.55
C ASP A 37 7.51 -9.00 29.24
N LYS A 38 8.53 -8.46 28.56
CA LYS A 38 9.29 -7.28 29.04
C LYS A 38 8.40 -6.05 29.24
N CYS A 39 7.51 -5.77 28.29
CA CYS A 39 6.58 -4.65 28.39
C CYS A 39 5.62 -4.82 29.58
N ILE A 40 5.06 -6.02 29.77
CA ILE A 40 4.18 -6.33 30.90
C ILE A 40 4.95 -6.21 32.23
N ALA A 41 6.19 -6.69 32.29
CA ALA A 41 7.00 -6.58 33.50
C ALA A 41 7.31 -5.12 33.88
N LEU A 42 7.52 -4.25 32.89
CA LEU A 42 7.84 -2.83 33.12
C LEU A 42 6.62 -1.96 33.40
N LEU A 43 5.55 -2.11 32.61
CA LEU A 43 4.36 -1.26 32.68
C LEU A 43 3.18 -1.89 33.43
N GLY A 44 3.29 -3.16 33.83
CA GLY A 44 2.18 -3.95 34.34
C GLY A 44 1.14 -4.33 33.28
N ARG A 45 1.42 -4.07 31.98
CA ARG A 45 0.51 -4.35 30.87
C ARG A 45 1.20 -4.37 29.51
N ASP A 46 0.51 -4.95 28.52
CA ASP A 46 0.92 -4.88 27.12
C ASP A 46 0.57 -3.51 26.52
N ALA A 47 1.55 -2.88 25.87
CA ALA A 47 1.39 -1.59 25.21
C ALA A 47 0.79 -1.70 23.79
N ALA A 48 0.67 -2.91 23.23
CA ALA A 48 0.19 -3.16 21.87
C ALA A 48 -1.33 -3.24 21.70
N GLY A 49 -2.12 -2.88 22.73
CA GLY A 49 -3.58 -2.89 22.64
C GLY A 49 -4.11 -1.87 21.63
N LYS A 50 -5.03 -2.30 20.75
CA LYS A 50 -5.55 -1.49 19.62
C LYS A 50 -6.80 -0.70 19.95
N SER A 51 -7.39 -0.87 21.14
CA SER A 51 -8.59 -0.15 21.53
C SER A 51 -8.24 1.23 22.12
N LYS A 52 -9.11 2.23 21.96
CA LYS A 52 -8.93 3.54 22.62
C LYS A 52 -8.76 3.41 24.14
N HIS A 53 -9.41 2.41 24.73
CA HIS A 53 -9.29 2.11 26.15
C HIS A 53 -7.88 1.60 26.49
N ASP A 54 -7.30 0.73 25.65
CA ASP A 54 -5.94 0.26 25.85
C ASP A 54 -4.91 1.36 25.64
N GLU A 55 -5.06 2.16 24.58
CA GLU A 55 -4.20 3.33 24.33
C GLU A 55 -4.20 4.26 25.54
N ARG A 56 -5.39 4.60 26.07
CA ARG A 56 -5.52 5.48 27.24
C ARG A 56 -4.83 4.90 28.47
N ARG A 57 -5.06 3.62 28.76
CA ARG A 57 -4.43 2.95 29.91
C ARG A 57 -2.91 2.83 29.74
N THR A 58 -2.39 2.76 28.51
CA THR A 58 -0.94 2.70 28.26
C THR A 58 -0.35 4.08 28.48
N ALA A 59 -1.03 5.13 28.01
CA ALA A 59 -0.65 6.51 28.30
C ALA A 59 -0.66 6.80 29.82
N GLU A 60 -1.67 6.32 30.56
CA GLU A 60 -1.73 6.41 32.02
C GLU A 60 -0.55 5.68 32.70
N ALA A 61 -0.18 4.48 32.23
CA ALA A 61 0.99 3.76 32.75
C ALA A 61 2.30 4.49 32.44
N LEU A 62 2.44 5.04 31.25
CA LEU A 62 3.62 5.83 30.84
C LEU A 62 3.77 7.12 31.66
N LEU A 63 2.65 7.77 32.03
CA LEU A 63 2.65 8.94 32.89
C LEU A 63 3.26 8.65 34.27
N ALA A 64 3.07 7.44 34.81
CA ALA A 64 3.71 7.03 36.07
C ALA A 64 5.24 7.00 35.98
N HIS A 65 5.79 6.94 34.76
CA HIS A 65 7.22 7.03 34.46
C HIS A 65 7.63 8.42 33.94
N GLY A 66 6.77 9.43 34.05
CA GLY A 66 7.03 10.79 33.56
C GLY A 66 7.06 10.92 32.04
N ILE A 67 6.61 9.90 31.31
CA ILE A 67 6.47 9.94 29.84
C ILE A 67 5.08 10.49 29.51
N THR A 68 5.00 11.55 28.72
CA THR A 68 3.73 12.23 28.41
C THR A 68 3.61 12.55 26.93
N GLY A 69 2.45 12.30 26.32
CA GLY A 69 2.20 12.62 24.92
C GLY A 69 0.72 12.40 24.56
N LEU A 70 0.33 12.90 23.39
CA LEU A 70 -1.05 12.82 22.88
C LEU A 70 -1.16 12.07 21.54
N GLY A 71 -0.05 11.52 21.05
CA GLY A 71 0.02 10.78 19.78
C GLY A 71 -0.22 9.28 19.94
N ARG A 72 -0.58 8.58 18.85
CA ARG A 72 -0.59 7.11 18.87
C ARG A 72 0.82 6.55 18.95
N LEU A 73 0.95 5.38 19.59
CA LEU A 73 2.24 4.69 19.74
C LEU A 73 2.65 3.94 18.46
N ASP A 74 1.68 3.53 17.64
CA ASP A 74 1.90 2.77 16.41
C ASP A 74 2.41 3.64 15.24
N SER A 75 2.06 4.92 15.24
CA SER A 75 2.49 5.92 14.26
C SER A 75 3.87 6.49 14.61
N SER A 76 4.84 6.42 13.69
CA SER A 76 6.15 7.08 13.87
C SER A 76 6.02 8.60 13.99
N ARG A 77 5.18 9.22 13.14
CA ARG A 77 4.90 10.66 13.13
C ARG A 77 4.25 11.15 14.42
N ASP A 78 3.49 10.30 15.10
CA ASP A 78 2.82 10.66 16.34
C ASP A 78 3.72 10.47 17.57
N ARG A 79 4.67 9.53 17.50
CA ARG A 79 5.64 9.26 18.56
C ARG A 79 6.57 10.45 18.85
N GLU A 80 6.84 11.30 17.87
CA GLU A 80 7.60 12.55 18.07
C GLU A 80 6.91 13.55 19.01
N GLY A 81 5.58 13.44 19.16
CA GLY A 81 4.81 14.26 20.10
C GLY A 81 4.89 13.80 21.56
N TRP A 82 5.70 12.79 21.88
CA TRP A 82 5.88 12.29 23.24
C TRP A 82 7.14 12.89 23.88
N LEU A 83 6.94 13.49 25.05
CA LEU A 83 8.02 13.93 25.93
C LEU A 83 8.51 12.73 26.74
N VAL A 84 9.77 12.35 26.49
CA VAL A 84 10.42 11.20 27.12
C VAL A 84 11.64 11.69 27.91
N PRO A 85 11.57 11.77 29.25
CA PRO A 85 12.73 12.09 30.07
C PRO A 85 13.85 11.07 29.88
N GLU A 86 15.10 11.52 29.98
CA GLU A 86 16.28 10.67 29.77
C GLU A 86 16.27 9.42 30.67
N TYR A 87 15.86 9.57 31.94
CA TYR A 87 15.77 8.46 32.89
C TYR A 87 14.71 7.40 32.53
N SER A 88 13.74 7.73 31.67
CA SER A 88 12.67 6.83 31.22
C SER A 88 12.85 6.36 29.78
N ARG A 89 13.97 6.70 29.14
CA ARG A 89 14.23 6.34 27.74
C ARG A 89 14.18 4.83 27.50
N HIS A 90 14.74 4.02 28.39
CA HIS A 90 14.70 2.56 28.28
C HIS A 90 13.27 1.98 28.30
N ILE A 91 12.37 2.55 29.10
CA ILE A 91 10.97 2.15 29.16
C ILE A 91 10.28 2.47 27.83
N TRP A 92 10.51 3.69 27.33
CA TRP A 92 9.99 4.12 26.05
C TRP A 92 10.48 3.24 24.89
N GLU A 93 11.77 2.92 24.84
CA GLU A 93 12.35 2.04 23.83
C GLU A 93 11.72 0.65 23.86
N THR A 94 11.49 0.08 25.04
CA THR A 94 10.84 -1.24 25.20
C THR A 94 9.41 -1.21 24.68
N VAL A 95 8.66 -0.15 24.99
CA VAL A 95 7.29 0.04 24.51
C VAL A 95 7.25 0.20 23.00
N VAL A 96 8.14 1.02 22.45
CA VAL A 96 8.24 1.23 21.01
C VAL A 96 8.62 -0.07 20.28
N ASP A 97 9.55 -0.85 20.81
CA ASP A 97 9.91 -2.16 20.25
C ASP A 97 8.72 -3.12 20.27
N ARG A 98 8.04 -3.26 21.42
CA ARG A 98 6.83 -4.08 21.53
C ARG A 98 5.74 -3.66 20.53
N VAL A 99 5.45 -2.37 20.44
CA VAL A 99 4.44 -1.85 19.50
C VAL A 99 4.84 -2.13 18.06
N ARG A 100 6.11 -1.89 17.67
CA ARG A 100 6.60 -2.22 16.31
C ARG A 100 6.43 -3.70 16.01
N ARG A 101 6.87 -4.59 16.90
CA ARG A 101 6.74 -6.05 16.73
C ARG A 101 5.28 -6.52 16.66
N SER A 102 4.38 -5.87 17.38
CA SER A 102 2.94 -6.19 17.33
C SER A 102 2.29 -5.88 15.97
N GLN A 103 2.89 -5.00 15.17
CA GLN A 103 2.39 -4.68 13.82
C GLN A 103 2.67 -5.83 12.85
N THR A 104 3.77 -6.56 13.07
CA THR A 104 4.22 -7.63 12.17
C THR A 104 3.73 -9.00 12.64
N GLN A 105 3.47 -9.16 13.94
CA GLN A 105 2.99 -10.41 14.55
C GLN A 105 1.83 -11.09 13.80
N PRO A 106 0.72 -10.40 13.43
CA PRO A 106 -0.39 -11.07 12.76
C PRO A 106 -0.02 -11.67 11.40
N ILE A 107 0.97 -11.09 10.72
CA ILE A 107 1.43 -11.58 9.42
C ILE A 107 2.26 -12.85 9.61
N LEU A 108 3.13 -12.88 10.63
CA LEU A 108 3.92 -14.07 10.97
C LEU A 108 3.04 -15.24 11.41
N GLU A 109 2.05 -14.97 12.26
CA GLU A 109 1.08 -15.96 12.69
C GLU A 109 0.27 -16.52 11.50
N ASP A 110 -0.11 -15.66 10.56
CA ASP A 110 -0.82 -16.05 9.34
C ASP A 110 0.04 -16.93 8.41
N LEU A 111 1.33 -16.64 8.26
CA LEU A 111 2.28 -17.50 7.53
C LEU A 111 2.36 -18.90 8.17
N VAL A 112 2.44 -18.96 9.50
CA VAL A 112 2.49 -20.24 10.23
C VAL A 112 1.15 -21.00 10.11
N GLN A 113 0.03 -20.31 10.22
CA GLN A 113 -1.30 -20.93 10.18
C GLN A 113 -1.71 -21.39 8.78
N SER A 114 -1.21 -20.72 7.74
CA SER A 114 -1.54 -21.01 6.34
C SER A 114 -0.66 -22.08 5.70
N GLN A 115 0.20 -22.75 6.47
CA GLN A 115 1.07 -23.79 5.95
C GLN A 115 0.27 -24.96 5.37
N THR A 116 0.58 -25.36 4.13
CA THR A 116 0.04 -26.59 3.53
C THR A 116 0.72 -27.81 4.13
N HIS A 117 2.02 -27.68 4.37
CA HIS A 117 2.84 -28.57 5.17
C HIS A 117 4.01 -27.78 5.77
N HIS A 118 4.77 -28.37 6.68
CA HIS A 118 5.78 -27.65 7.45
C HIS A 118 6.80 -26.92 6.55
N GLY A 119 6.82 -25.59 6.63
CA GLY A 119 7.68 -24.70 5.87
C GLY A 119 7.18 -24.31 4.48
N TRP A 120 5.92 -24.61 4.14
CA TRP A 120 5.38 -24.36 2.80
C TRP A 120 3.99 -23.76 2.85
N VAL A 121 3.72 -22.77 1.99
CA VAL A 121 2.41 -22.12 1.85
C VAL A 121 1.98 -22.08 0.40
N LEU A 122 0.67 -22.08 0.14
CA LEU A 122 0.11 -21.94 -1.22
C LEU A 122 -0.73 -20.67 -1.29
N PRO A 123 -0.26 -19.58 -1.91
CA PRO A 123 -1.02 -18.35 -2.01
C PRO A 123 -2.30 -18.52 -2.83
N ILE A 124 -3.43 -18.17 -2.22
CA ILE A 124 -4.73 -18.16 -2.90
C ILE A 124 -4.97 -16.77 -3.50
N VAL A 125 -4.60 -16.60 -4.77
CA VAL A 125 -4.78 -15.35 -5.51
C VAL A 125 -6.20 -15.26 -6.08
N ILE A 126 -6.93 -14.22 -5.69
CA ILE A 126 -8.31 -13.93 -6.11
C ILE A 126 -8.36 -12.58 -6.84
N PRO A 127 -8.30 -12.60 -8.18
CA PRO A 127 -8.61 -11.41 -8.99
C PRO A 127 -10.07 -11.00 -8.82
N GLU A 128 -10.36 -9.69 -8.87
CA GLU A 128 -11.70 -9.09 -8.70
C GLU A 128 -12.35 -9.31 -7.33
N HIS A 129 -11.56 -9.44 -6.26
CA HIS A 129 -12.14 -9.57 -4.93
C HIS A 129 -12.73 -8.24 -4.42
N ALA A 130 -12.04 -7.13 -4.67
CA ALA A 130 -12.52 -5.81 -4.26
C ALA A 130 -13.59 -5.28 -5.22
N SER A 131 -14.48 -4.40 -4.73
CA SER A 131 -15.45 -3.68 -5.57
C SER A 131 -14.80 -2.84 -6.68
N THR A 132 -13.50 -2.53 -6.53
CA THR A 132 -12.67 -1.85 -7.53
C THR A 132 -12.01 -2.82 -8.52
N GLY A 133 -12.21 -4.13 -8.41
CA GLY A 133 -11.59 -5.12 -9.30
C GLY A 133 -10.16 -5.51 -8.93
N ARG A 134 -9.56 -4.90 -7.89
CA ARG A 134 -8.20 -5.25 -7.41
C ARG A 134 -8.10 -6.72 -7.00
N THR A 135 -6.90 -7.28 -7.21
CA THR A 135 -6.56 -8.64 -6.80
C THR A 135 -6.29 -8.69 -5.30
N HIS A 136 -6.81 -9.72 -4.64
CA HIS A 136 -6.60 -10.02 -3.23
C HIS A 136 -5.89 -11.37 -3.09
N ILE A 137 -5.03 -11.50 -2.08
CA ILE A 137 -4.51 -12.80 -1.65
C ILE A 137 -5.19 -13.17 -0.35
N GLU A 138 -5.98 -14.26 -0.38
CA GLU A 138 -6.79 -14.71 0.76
C GLU A 138 -5.93 -15.29 1.87
N ALA A 139 -5.01 -16.20 1.52
CA ALA A 139 -4.10 -16.85 2.46
C ALA A 139 -2.83 -17.35 1.75
N PRO A 140 -1.63 -17.21 2.37
CA PRO A 140 -1.34 -16.25 3.43
C PRO A 140 -1.40 -14.81 2.88
N ARG A 141 -1.49 -13.81 3.76
CA ARG A 141 -1.61 -12.37 3.44
C ARG A 141 -0.29 -11.78 2.94
N LEU A 142 0.25 -12.32 1.85
CA LEU A 142 1.53 -11.92 1.25
C LEU A 142 1.54 -10.44 0.83
N GLN A 143 0.38 -9.86 0.51
CA GLN A 143 0.27 -8.43 0.18
C GLN A 143 0.58 -7.50 1.37
N GLY A 144 0.61 -8.03 2.60
CA GLY A 144 0.97 -7.28 3.81
C GLY A 144 2.46 -7.31 4.15
N LEU A 145 3.26 -8.13 3.46
CA LEU A 145 4.70 -8.23 3.70
C LEU A 145 5.42 -7.02 3.11
N SER A 146 6.27 -6.38 3.91
CA SER A 146 7.28 -5.46 3.33
C SER A 146 8.33 -6.26 2.57
N ARG A 147 9.13 -5.57 1.75
CA ARG A 147 10.20 -6.21 0.97
C ARG A 147 11.23 -6.90 1.87
N ASP A 148 11.62 -6.24 2.96
CA ASP A 148 12.50 -6.83 3.97
C ASP A 148 11.90 -8.10 4.58
N MET A 149 10.58 -8.16 4.76
CA MET A 149 9.91 -9.37 5.24
C MET A 149 9.85 -10.47 4.18
N VAL A 150 9.62 -10.11 2.91
CA VAL A 150 9.67 -11.08 1.81
C VAL A 150 11.06 -11.72 1.75
N ALA A 151 12.11 -10.89 1.69
CA ALA A 151 13.50 -11.37 1.65
C ALA A 151 13.91 -12.19 2.88
N ARG A 152 13.24 -11.97 4.03
CA ARG A 152 13.55 -12.67 5.28
C ARG A 152 12.76 -13.96 5.48
N TYR A 153 11.50 -14.02 5.02
CA TYR A 153 10.59 -15.12 5.35
C TYR A 153 10.23 -16.01 4.17
N ILE A 154 10.42 -15.55 2.93
CA ILE A 154 10.15 -16.31 1.73
C ILE A 154 11.48 -16.79 1.15
N ASN A 155 11.69 -18.10 1.11
CA ASN A 155 12.97 -18.70 0.72
C ASN A 155 13.04 -18.96 -0.80
N MET A 156 12.96 -17.89 -1.59
CA MET A 156 12.95 -17.93 -3.04
C MET A 156 13.78 -16.78 -3.62
N ASP A 157 14.37 -17.00 -4.79
CA ASP A 157 14.98 -15.93 -5.57
C ASP A 157 13.88 -15.17 -6.32
N LEU A 158 13.74 -13.88 -6.03
CA LEU A 158 12.59 -13.09 -6.46
C LEU A 158 13.06 -11.77 -7.06
N VAL A 159 12.34 -11.33 -8.08
CA VAL A 159 12.38 -9.93 -8.53
C VAL A 159 11.03 -9.29 -8.31
N TYR A 160 11.08 -8.07 -7.79
CA TYR A 160 9.92 -7.22 -7.58
C TYR A 160 9.98 -6.07 -8.57
N VAL A 161 8.88 -5.81 -9.28
CA VAL A 161 8.73 -4.58 -10.05
C VAL A 161 7.51 -3.84 -9.56
N ASP A 162 7.69 -2.58 -9.18
CA ASP A 162 6.64 -1.70 -8.71
C ASP A 162 6.28 -0.67 -9.78
N GLN A 163 4.99 -0.34 -9.92
CA GLN A 163 4.57 0.74 -10.80
C GLN A 163 4.87 2.09 -10.17
N VAL A 164 5.58 2.95 -10.89
CA VAL A 164 5.92 4.29 -10.41
C VAL A 164 4.73 5.22 -10.61
N ALA A 165 4.14 5.66 -9.50
CA ALA A 165 3.07 6.66 -9.49
C ALA A 165 1.90 6.28 -10.43
N ALA A 166 1.45 5.01 -10.36
CA ALA A 166 0.39 4.49 -11.22
C ALA A 166 -0.89 5.33 -11.19
N GLU A 167 -1.36 5.67 -9.99
CA GLU A 167 -2.60 6.45 -9.82
C GLU A 167 -2.52 7.86 -10.45
N PRO A 168 -1.44 8.65 -10.24
CA PRO A 168 -1.20 9.88 -10.99
C PRO A 168 -1.22 9.71 -12.52
N HIS A 169 -0.56 8.68 -13.07
CA HIS A 169 -0.56 8.42 -14.52
C HIS A 169 -1.96 8.10 -15.05
N VAL A 170 -2.70 7.26 -14.34
CA VAL A 170 -4.10 6.96 -14.66
C VAL A 170 -4.94 8.23 -14.66
N MET A 171 -4.79 9.07 -13.64
CA MET A 171 -5.54 10.33 -13.56
C MET A 171 -5.21 11.26 -14.71
N ALA A 172 -3.92 11.48 -15.01
CA ALA A 172 -3.48 12.31 -16.12
C ALA A 172 -4.05 11.82 -17.46
N TYR A 173 -4.04 10.52 -17.68
CA TYR A 173 -4.60 9.92 -18.88
C TYR A 173 -6.12 10.11 -18.99
N LEU A 174 -6.84 9.87 -17.89
CA LEU A 174 -8.31 9.94 -17.88
C LEU A 174 -8.84 11.37 -17.93
N SER A 175 -8.17 12.32 -17.28
CA SER A 175 -8.56 13.72 -17.28
C SER A 175 -8.03 14.50 -18.48
N GLY A 176 -6.92 14.06 -19.08
CA GLY A 176 -6.20 14.83 -20.10
C GLY A 176 -5.48 16.07 -19.56
N ASP A 177 -5.28 16.16 -18.24
CA ASP A 177 -4.69 17.33 -17.59
C ASP A 177 -3.21 17.52 -17.99
N ALA A 178 -2.95 18.61 -18.73
CA ALA A 178 -1.63 18.87 -19.29
C ALA A 178 -0.57 19.18 -18.21
N GLN A 179 -0.96 19.84 -17.11
CA GLN A 179 -0.04 20.15 -16.02
C GLN A 179 0.34 18.89 -15.26
N LEU A 180 -0.62 18.01 -14.99
CA LEU A 180 -0.34 16.71 -14.36
C LEU A 180 0.54 15.84 -15.25
N ALA A 181 0.27 15.79 -16.55
CA ALA A 181 1.12 15.08 -17.51
C ALA A 181 2.55 15.63 -17.55
N ALA A 182 2.72 16.96 -17.46
CA ALA A 182 4.04 17.58 -17.38
C ALA A 182 4.78 17.22 -16.08
N ASP A 183 4.08 17.24 -14.94
CA ASP A 183 4.63 16.89 -13.64
C ASP A 183 5.13 15.44 -13.55
N LEU A 184 4.49 14.53 -14.30
CA LEU A 184 4.85 13.12 -14.38
C LEU A 184 6.16 12.85 -15.13
N THR A 185 6.70 13.84 -15.86
CA THR A 185 8.07 13.75 -16.40
C THR A 185 9.14 13.78 -15.30
N GLY A 186 8.76 14.22 -14.09
CA GLY A 186 9.60 14.22 -12.90
C GLY A 186 8.92 13.51 -11.72
N ASP A 187 8.83 14.19 -10.59
CA ASP A 187 8.13 13.67 -9.41
C ASP A 187 6.93 14.59 -9.11
N PRO A 188 5.70 14.16 -9.44
CA PRO A 188 4.52 15.03 -9.33
C PRO A 188 4.28 15.48 -7.89
N TYR A 189 4.70 14.67 -6.90
CA TYR A 189 4.55 15.02 -5.50
C TYR A 189 5.56 16.07 -5.06
N ARG A 190 6.76 16.12 -5.67
CA ARG A 190 7.74 17.19 -5.37
C ARG A 190 7.33 18.50 -6.00
N GLU A 191 6.80 18.49 -7.22
CA GLU A 191 6.32 19.72 -7.85
C GLU A 191 5.11 20.27 -7.10
N LEU A 192 4.14 19.43 -6.73
CA LEU A 192 3.03 19.84 -5.89
C LEU A 192 3.47 20.34 -4.50
N ALA A 193 4.47 19.69 -3.89
CA ALA A 193 5.02 20.10 -2.60
C ALA A 193 5.61 21.52 -2.64
N ARG A 194 6.30 21.89 -3.73
CA ARG A 194 6.88 23.22 -3.90
C ARG A 194 5.80 24.29 -3.97
N ASP A 195 4.73 24.04 -4.71
CA ASP A 195 3.61 24.96 -4.85
C ASP A 195 2.88 25.19 -3.53
N LEU A 196 2.61 24.09 -2.81
CA LEU A 196 1.87 24.14 -1.54
C LEU A 196 2.74 24.55 -0.34
N GLY A 197 4.07 24.58 -0.49
CA GLY A 197 4.99 24.86 0.61
C GLY A 197 5.00 23.79 1.71
N VAL A 198 4.80 22.52 1.34
CA VAL A 198 4.73 21.37 2.26
C VAL A 198 5.80 20.34 1.95
N ASP A 199 5.98 19.35 2.84
CA ASP A 199 6.85 18.22 2.57
C ASP A 199 6.28 17.31 1.48
N ARG A 200 7.17 16.66 0.71
CA ARG A 200 6.78 15.69 -0.35
C ARG A 200 5.81 14.62 0.14
N SER A 201 5.96 14.13 1.38
CA SER A 201 5.06 13.14 1.96
C SER A 201 3.64 13.69 2.16
N ASP A 202 3.53 14.94 2.59
CA ASP A 202 2.24 15.60 2.77
C ASP A 202 1.62 15.93 1.42
N ALA A 203 2.40 16.39 0.43
CA ALA A 203 1.94 16.56 -0.95
C ALA A 203 1.43 15.25 -1.57
N LYS A 204 2.13 14.13 -1.35
CA LYS A 204 1.64 12.79 -1.75
C LYS A 204 0.30 12.48 -1.08
N SER A 205 0.18 12.69 0.22
CA SER A 205 -1.07 12.48 0.95
C SER A 205 -2.21 13.36 0.41
N ILE A 206 -1.94 14.62 0.07
CA ILE A 206 -2.90 15.56 -0.52
C ILE A 206 -3.36 15.06 -1.89
N PHE A 207 -2.42 14.74 -2.78
CA PHE A 207 -2.70 14.21 -4.11
C PHE A 207 -3.55 12.93 -4.05
N MET A 208 -3.25 12.05 -3.09
CA MET A 208 -3.97 10.79 -2.88
C MET A 208 -5.24 10.95 -2.04
N SER A 209 -5.64 12.18 -1.68
CA SER A 209 -6.81 12.42 -0.81
C SER A 209 -7.87 13.26 -1.49
N ILE A 210 -7.49 14.37 -2.14
CA ILE A 210 -8.44 15.34 -2.72
C ILE A 210 -9.27 14.71 -3.84
N PRO A 211 -8.67 14.08 -4.88
CA PRO A 211 -9.42 13.50 -5.99
C PRO A 211 -10.41 12.43 -5.52
N TYR A 212 -10.05 11.74 -4.44
CA TYR A 212 -10.80 10.65 -3.84
C TYR A 212 -11.76 11.09 -2.73
N GLY A 213 -12.14 12.38 -2.72
CA GLY A 213 -13.29 12.88 -1.95
C GLY A 213 -12.95 13.40 -0.55
N SER A 214 -11.68 13.62 -0.22
CA SER A 214 -11.32 14.25 1.05
C SER A 214 -11.61 15.74 1.03
N GLY A 215 -12.57 16.18 1.84
CA GLY A 215 -12.88 17.60 2.05
C GLY A 215 -11.96 18.28 3.08
N PRO A 216 -12.20 19.59 3.34
CA PRO A 216 -11.34 20.42 4.19
C PRO A 216 -11.08 19.85 5.59
N ASP A 217 -12.08 19.24 6.24
CA ASP A 217 -11.91 18.72 7.60
C ASP A 217 -10.94 17.53 7.65
N ARG A 218 -10.96 16.68 6.62
CA ARG A 218 -10.03 15.54 6.51
C ARG A 218 -8.62 16.02 6.18
N ILE A 219 -8.49 16.98 5.28
CA ILE A 219 -7.20 17.59 4.92
C ILE A 219 -6.60 18.32 6.14
N ALA A 220 -7.39 19.10 6.87
CA ALA A 220 -6.98 19.80 8.09
C ALA A 220 -6.45 18.83 9.14
N SER A 221 -7.17 17.74 9.40
CA SER A 221 -6.75 16.69 10.34
C SER A 221 -5.46 15.99 9.89
N MET A 222 -5.38 15.63 8.61
CA MET A 222 -4.24 14.92 8.02
C MET A 222 -2.95 15.74 8.07
N LEU A 223 -3.04 17.04 7.77
CA LEU A 223 -1.90 17.96 7.74
C LEU A 223 -1.68 18.68 9.08
N ARG A 224 -2.58 18.52 10.05
CA ARG A 224 -2.61 19.24 11.33
C ARG A 224 -2.60 20.78 11.16
N ILE A 225 -3.35 21.26 10.18
CA ILE A 225 -3.50 22.69 9.85
C ILE A 225 -4.91 23.18 10.20
N SER A 226 -5.15 24.49 10.11
CA SER A 226 -6.49 25.02 10.30
C SER A 226 -7.41 24.59 9.14
N ARG A 227 -8.73 24.59 9.40
CA ARG A 227 -9.70 24.32 8.33
C ARG A 227 -9.61 25.35 7.19
N GLY A 228 -9.27 26.60 7.49
CA GLY A 228 -9.08 27.65 6.50
C GLY A 228 -7.94 27.30 5.55
N ASP A 229 -6.76 27.01 6.11
CA ASP A 229 -5.59 26.60 5.31
C ASP A 229 -5.87 25.35 4.48
N ALA A 230 -6.68 24.41 4.99
CA ALA A 230 -7.08 23.22 4.26
C ALA A 230 -7.98 23.52 3.05
N VAL A 231 -8.81 24.57 3.11
CA VAL A 231 -9.57 25.06 1.94
C VAL A 231 -8.59 25.62 0.92
N ASP A 232 -7.65 26.46 1.34
CA ASP A 232 -6.65 27.06 0.45
C ASP A 232 -5.79 26.00 -0.25
N VAL A 233 -5.45 24.90 0.45
CA VAL A 233 -4.74 23.75 -0.15
C VAL A 233 -5.57 23.08 -1.23
N ILE A 234 -6.87 22.90 -1.02
CA ILE A 234 -7.78 22.29 -2.00
C ILE A 234 -7.91 23.20 -3.22
N ASP A 235 -8.08 24.50 -3.00
CA ASP A 235 -8.23 25.49 -4.08
C ASP A 235 -6.95 25.59 -4.92
N GLN A 236 -5.77 25.53 -4.29
CA GLN A 236 -4.48 25.47 -4.99
C GLN A 236 -4.34 24.18 -5.82
N TRP A 237 -4.75 23.03 -5.30
CA TRP A 237 -4.73 21.78 -6.05
C TRP A 237 -5.66 21.85 -7.28
N ASN A 238 -6.89 22.36 -7.11
CA ASN A 238 -7.85 22.54 -8.21
C ASN A 238 -7.33 23.53 -9.27
N ALA A 239 -6.68 24.61 -8.84
CA ALA A 239 -6.12 25.61 -9.74
C ALA A 239 -4.91 25.07 -10.53
N ARG A 240 -4.11 24.18 -9.92
CA ARG A 240 -2.96 23.55 -10.56
C ARG A 240 -3.37 22.48 -11.57
N TYR A 241 -4.39 21.68 -11.25
CA TYR A 241 -4.87 20.57 -12.09
C TYR A 241 -6.36 20.74 -12.46
N PRO A 242 -6.71 21.76 -13.27
CA PRO A 242 -8.10 22.12 -13.53
C PRO A 242 -8.87 21.03 -14.29
N ASP A 243 -8.22 20.32 -15.22
CA ASP A 243 -8.89 19.27 -16.00
C ASP A 243 -9.04 18.00 -15.14
N ALA A 244 -8.07 17.71 -14.26
CA ALA A 244 -8.22 16.64 -13.27
C ALA A 244 -9.36 16.93 -12.29
N ALA A 245 -9.51 18.18 -11.85
CA ALA A 245 -10.63 18.60 -11.00
C ALA A 245 -11.98 18.45 -11.73
N SER A 246 -12.06 18.89 -12.99
CA SER A 246 -13.27 18.71 -13.82
C SER A 246 -13.63 17.24 -13.98
N TRP A 247 -12.64 16.39 -14.31
CA TRP A 247 -12.83 14.95 -14.44
C TRP A 247 -13.34 14.30 -13.15
N VAL A 248 -12.81 14.70 -11.98
CA VAL A 248 -13.30 14.22 -10.68
C VAL A 248 -14.79 14.53 -10.51
N ASP A 249 -15.23 15.73 -10.85
CA ASP A 249 -16.63 16.13 -10.72
C ASP A 249 -17.54 15.44 -11.75
N GLU A 250 -17.07 15.25 -12.99
CA GLU A 250 -17.77 14.46 -14.01
C GLU A 250 -18.00 13.00 -13.56
N VAL A 251 -16.97 12.36 -13.00
CA VAL A 251 -17.08 11.00 -12.47
C VAL A 251 -18.01 10.94 -11.26
N ARG A 252 -18.00 11.94 -10.38
CA ARG A 252 -18.98 12.03 -9.28
C ARG A 252 -20.40 12.16 -9.79
N ASP A 253 -20.60 12.92 -10.86
CA ASP A 253 -21.90 13.08 -11.50
C ASP A 253 -22.37 11.78 -12.16
N GLU A 254 -21.49 11.04 -12.86
CA GLU A 254 -21.79 9.70 -13.36
C GLU A 254 -22.18 8.75 -12.22
N ALA A 255 -21.42 8.78 -11.12
CA ALA A 255 -21.63 7.91 -9.96
C ALA A 255 -22.99 8.13 -9.26
N LYS A 256 -23.68 9.26 -9.50
CA LYS A 256 -25.08 9.47 -9.05
C LYS A 256 -26.05 8.47 -9.66
N THR A 257 -25.70 7.83 -10.77
CA THR A 257 -26.49 6.75 -11.38
C THR A 257 -26.37 5.41 -10.61
N GLY A 258 -25.52 5.34 -9.58
CA GLY A 258 -25.20 4.13 -8.82
C GLY A 258 -24.13 3.24 -9.46
N GLN A 259 -23.51 3.70 -10.55
CA GLN A 259 -22.46 2.98 -11.26
C GLN A 259 -21.49 3.97 -11.93
N VAL A 260 -20.27 3.51 -12.20
CA VAL A 260 -19.27 4.22 -13.00
C VAL A 260 -18.68 3.29 -14.06
N ARG A 261 -18.08 3.87 -15.09
CA ARG A 261 -17.41 3.13 -16.15
C ARG A 261 -15.89 3.32 -16.12
N LEU A 262 -15.16 2.22 -16.29
CA LEU A 262 -13.70 2.23 -16.48
C LEU A 262 -13.33 2.48 -17.95
N PHE A 263 -12.07 2.80 -18.22
CA PHE A 263 -11.59 3.11 -19.57
C PHE A 263 -11.79 1.96 -20.58
N ASP A 264 -11.75 0.71 -20.12
CA ASP A 264 -11.97 -0.50 -20.93
C ASP A 264 -13.47 -0.82 -21.17
N GLY A 265 -14.36 0.03 -20.64
CA GLY A 265 -15.81 -0.11 -20.72
C GLY A 265 -16.44 -0.93 -19.59
N THR A 266 -15.65 -1.51 -18.68
CA THR A 266 -16.12 -2.24 -17.49
C THR A 266 -16.98 -1.32 -16.62
N ARG A 267 -18.10 -1.84 -16.09
CA ARG A 267 -19.00 -1.09 -15.19
C ARG A 267 -18.84 -1.58 -13.76
N LEU A 268 -18.70 -0.65 -12.83
CA LEU A 268 -18.63 -0.92 -11.40
C LEU A 268 -19.84 -0.29 -10.70
N SER A 269 -20.48 -1.02 -9.78
CA SER A 269 -21.48 -0.46 -8.89
C SER A 269 -20.81 0.35 -7.79
N VAL A 270 -21.30 1.57 -7.54
CA VAL A 270 -20.74 2.48 -6.55
C VAL A 270 -21.77 2.74 -5.46
N GLU A 271 -21.34 2.60 -4.20
CA GLU A 271 -22.23 2.75 -3.03
C GLU A 271 -22.64 4.21 -2.80
N SER A 272 -21.79 5.16 -3.18
CA SER A 272 -22.07 6.58 -3.04
C SER A 272 -21.31 7.42 -4.06
N PRO A 273 -21.89 8.52 -4.58
CA PRO A 273 -21.27 9.33 -5.64
C PRO A 273 -19.87 9.85 -5.32
N HIS A 274 -19.61 10.18 -4.05
CA HIS A 274 -18.31 10.70 -3.61
C HIS A 274 -17.16 9.68 -3.76
N LEU A 275 -17.47 8.38 -3.85
CA LEU A 275 -16.49 7.31 -4.06
C LEU A 275 -16.22 7.04 -5.55
N GLY A 276 -17.02 7.61 -6.46
CA GLY A 276 -16.92 7.38 -7.90
C GLY A 276 -15.50 7.54 -8.45
N PRO A 277 -14.81 8.68 -8.19
CA PRO A 277 -13.44 8.90 -8.65
C PRO A 277 -12.47 7.81 -8.17
N SER A 278 -12.60 7.37 -6.92
CA SER A 278 -11.77 6.29 -6.35
C SER A 278 -12.02 4.96 -7.05
N TYR A 279 -13.28 4.65 -7.38
CA TYR A 279 -13.62 3.43 -8.11
C TYR A 279 -13.06 3.46 -9.54
N VAL A 280 -13.16 4.61 -10.24
CA VAL A 280 -12.64 4.73 -11.60
C VAL A 280 -11.11 4.68 -11.62
N GLY A 281 -10.43 5.45 -10.76
CA GLY A 281 -8.97 5.47 -10.69
C GLY A 281 -8.38 4.13 -10.29
N GLN A 282 -8.83 3.56 -9.16
CA GLN A 282 -8.31 2.29 -8.66
C GLN A 282 -8.73 1.11 -9.53
N GLY A 283 -9.93 1.15 -10.11
CA GLY A 283 -10.41 0.11 -11.02
C GLY A 283 -9.68 0.11 -12.35
N THR A 284 -9.37 1.29 -12.88
CA THR A 284 -8.48 1.42 -14.04
C THR A 284 -7.10 0.87 -13.73
N GLY A 285 -6.52 1.21 -12.56
CA GLY A 285 -5.27 0.61 -12.10
C GLY A 285 -5.34 -0.92 -12.00
N ALA A 286 -6.43 -1.48 -11.50
CA ALA A 286 -6.62 -2.93 -11.44
C ALA A 286 -6.66 -3.58 -12.83
N VAL A 287 -7.34 -2.96 -13.79
CA VAL A 287 -7.35 -3.42 -15.19
C VAL A 287 -5.94 -3.40 -15.77
N LEU A 288 -5.18 -2.32 -15.57
CA LEU A 288 -3.79 -2.21 -16.03
C LEU A 288 -2.89 -3.27 -15.39
N THR A 289 -3.02 -3.55 -14.09
CA THR A 289 -2.29 -4.64 -13.44
C THR A 289 -2.65 -6.01 -14.03
N HIS A 290 -3.90 -6.24 -14.44
CA HIS A 290 -4.29 -7.47 -15.14
C HIS A 290 -3.69 -7.55 -16.55
N GLU A 291 -3.69 -6.44 -17.30
CA GLU A 291 -3.00 -6.35 -18.60
C GLU A 291 -1.51 -6.65 -18.45
N TRP A 292 -0.88 -6.06 -17.44
CA TRP A 292 0.53 -6.27 -17.15
C TRP A 292 0.85 -7.71 -16.75
N THR A 293 0.02 -8.32 -15.89
CA THR A 293 0.12 -9.75 -15.55
C THR A 293 0.14 -10.62 -16.81
N ILE A 294 -0.72 -10.30 -17.78
CA ILE A 294 -0.81 -11.02 -19.05
C ILE A 294 0.44 -10.81 -19.91
N ALA A 295 0.92 -9.58 -20.00
CA ALA A 295 2.09 -9.22 -20.78
C ALA A 295 3.35 -9.89 -20.21
N VAL A 296 3.58 -9.74 -18.91
CA VAL A 296 4.70 -10.39 -18.19
C VAL A 296 4.66 -11.90 -18.37
N HIS A 297 3.54 -12.56 -18.05
CA HIS A 297 3.42 -14.01 -18.23
C HIS A 297 3.74 -14.48 -19.67
N SER A 298 3.46 -13.64 -20.68
CA SER A 298 3.73 -13.99 -22.07
C SER A 298 5.18 -13.74 -22.48
N ALA A 299 5.89 -12.87 -21.77
CA ALA A 299 7.26 -12.44 -22.06
C ALA A 299 8.32 -13.18 -21.21
N LEU A 300 7.92 -13.75 -20.06
CA LEU A 300 8.84 -14.50 -19.20
C LEU A 300 9.42 -15.73 -19.93
N PRO A 301 10.71 -16.05 -19.68
CA PRO A 301 11.30 -17.32 -20.11
C PRO A 301 10.64 -18.50 -19.38
N ALA A 302 10.86 -19.72 -19.87
CA ALA A 302 10.20 -20.92 -19.33
C ALA A 302 10.63 -21.24 -17.89
N GLU A 303 11.80 -20.77 -17.50
CA GLU A 303 12.44 -21.00 -16.20
C GLU A 303 12.05 -19.94 -15.15
N ALA A 304 11.35 -18.86 -15.55
CA ALA A 304 10.86 -17.83 -14.65
C ALA A 304 9.33 -17.89 -14.55
N GLU A 305 8.80 -17.72 -13.35
CA GLU A 305 7.37 -17.84 -13.14
C GLU A 305 6.80 -16.73 -12.26
N LEU A 306 5.63 -16.20 -12.64
CA LEU A 306 4.85 -15.33 -11.77
C LEU A 306 4.64 -16.01 -10.41
N ALA A 307 4.99 -15.32 -9.33
CA ALA A 307 4.87 -15.81 -7.97
C ALA A 307 3.57 -15.28 -7.35
N TRP A 308 3.45 -13.97 -7.13
CA TRP A 308 2.19 -13.34 -6.68
C TRP A 308 2.14 -11.84 -7.02
N PRO A 309 0.94 -11.22 -6.99
CA PRO A 309 0.79 -9.78 -7.13
C PRO A 309 0.79 -9.06 -5.76
N VAL A 310 1.37 -7.86 -5.70
CA VAL A 310 1.34 -6.99 -4.51
C VAL A 310 0.85 -5.61 -4.91
N HIS A 311 -0.43 -5.31 -4.69
CA HIS A 311 -1.06 -4.04 -5.08
C HIS A 311 -0.81 -3.67 -6.55
N ASP A 312 0.06 -2.69 -6.80
CA ASP A 312 0.52 -2.16 -8.08
C ASP A 312 1.85 -2.77 -8.56
N ALA A 313 2.31 -3.82 -7.92
CA ALA A 313 3.52 -4.56 -8.24
C ALA A 313 3.27 -6.03 -8.59
N LEU A 314 4.22 -6.61 -9.30
CA LEU A 314 4.28 -8.04 -9.57
C LEU A 314 5.58 -8.63 -9.02
N VAL A 315 5.48 -9.86 -8.52
CA VAL A 315 6.62 -10.64 -8.07
C VAL A 315 6.79 -11.84 -8.98
N VAL A 316 8.02 -12.05 -9.44
CA VAL A 316 8.43 -13.19 -10.28
C VAL A 316 9.52 -13.96 -9.56
N GLU A 317 9.38 -15.29 -9.57
CA GLU A 317 10.45 -16.20 -9.19
C GLU A 317 11.47 -16.28 -10.31
N LEU A 318 12.73 -16.12 -9.92
CA LEU A 318 13.87 -16.18 -10.80
C LEU A 318 14.41 -17.60 -10.87
N PRO A 319 14.96 -18.02 -12.02
CA PRO A 319 15.71 -19.27 -12.10
C PRO A 319 16.99 -19.23 -11.25
N ASP A 320 17.64 -18.07 -11.19
CA ASP A 320 18.78 -17.72 -10.36
C ASP A 320 18.91 -16.19 -10.23
N GLU A 321 19.75 -15.73 -9.30
CA GLU A 321 19.95 -14.30 -9.02
C GLU A 321 20.53 -13.52 -10.21
N ASP A 322 21.30 -14.14 -11.10
CA ASP A 322 21.93 -13.48 -12.25
C ASP A 322 20.86 -13.04 -13.29
N ALA A 323 19.70 -13.71 -13.33
CA ALA A 323 18.59 -13.37 -14.21
C ALA A 323 17.77 -12.15 -13.75
N ARG A 324 18.04 -11.59 -12.56
CA ARG A 324 17.24 -10.52 -11.94
C ARG A 324 17.07 -9.29 -12.83
N ASP A 325 18.17 -8.77 -13.38
CA ASP A 325 18.15 -7.53 -14.16
C ASP A 325 17.41 -7.72 -15.49
N GLU A 326 17.61 -8.86 -16.17
CA GLU A 326 16.95 -9.18 -17.44
C GLU A 326 15.44 -9.37 -17.26
N ILE A 327 15.03 -10.15 -16.25
CA ILE A 327 13.60 -10.39 -15.96
C ILE A 327 12.94 -9.10 -15.46
N GLY A 328 13.63 -8.35 -14.58
CA GLY A 328 13.17 -7.05 -14.13
C GLY A 328 12.95 -6.08 -15.30
N GLN A 329 13.89 -6.01 -16.24
CA GLN A 329 13.75 -5.16 -17.43
C GLN A 329 12.61 -5.65 -18.33
N THR A 330 12.45 -6.96 -18.53
CA THR A 330 11.34 -7.55 -19.28
C THR A 330 9.98 -7.13 -18.70
N MET A 331 9.88 -7.12 -17.36
CA MET A 331 8.69 -6.66 -16.66
C MET A 331 8.43 -5.16 -16.84
N VAL A 332 9.49 -4.33 -16.82
CA VAL A 332 9.40 -2.88 -17.06
C VAL A 332 9.01 -2.57 -18.51
N ASP A 333 9.56 -3.28 -19.48
CA ASP A 333 9.23 -3.12 -20.90
C ASP A 333 7.73 -3.45 -21.13
N ALA A 334 7.24 -4.51 -20.47
CA ALA A 334 5.83 -4.87 -20.52
C ALA A 334 4.88 -3.81 -19.92
N LEU A 335 5.33 -2.93 -19.01
CA LEU A 335 4.54 -1.80 -18.49
C LEU A 335 4.38 -0.67 -19.52
N SER A 336 5.39 -0.48 -20.38
CA SER A 336 5.40 0.61 -21.36
C SER A 336 4.44 0.35 -22.52
N GLU A 337 4.09 -0.92 -22.76
CA GLU A 337 3.21 -1.38 -23.84
C GLU A 337 1.73 -1.54 -23.41
N LEU A 338 1.39 -1.11 -22.18
CA LEU A 338 0.01 -1.17 -21.69
C LEU A 338 -0.90 -0.16 -22.38
N SER A 339 -2.22 -0.35 -22.23
CA SER A 339 -3.22 0.57 -22.78
C SER A 339 -3.08 2.01 -22.25
N ILE A 340 -2.58 2.14 -21.02
CA ILE A 340 -2.10 3.40 -20.44
C ILE A 340 -0.63 3.15 -20.08
N PRO A 341 0.34 3.77 -20.77
CA PRO A 341 1.75 3.55 -20.51
C PRO A 341 2.11 3.91 -19.07
N LEU A 342 2.79 2.99 -18.38
CA LEU A 342 3.27 3.18 -17.01
C LEU A 342 4.78 2.95 -16.95
N HIS A 343 5.39 3.52 -15.92
CA HIS A 343 6.80 3.28 -15.60
C HIS A 343 6.94 2.28 -14.46
N GLY A 344 8.00 1.49 -14.49
CA GLY A 344 8.31 0.51 -13.47
C GLY A 344 9.64 0.79 -12.78
N LYS A 345 9.78 0.31 -11.56
CA LYS A 345 11.06 0.27 -10.85
C LYS A 345 11.34 -1.17 -10.42
N VAL A 346 12.48 -1.69 -10.86
CA VAL A 346 13.01 -2.98 -10.41
C VAL A 346 13.60 -2.80 -9.01
N GLU A 347 13.23 -3.68 -8.08
CA GLU A 347 13.56 -3.54 -6.65
C GLU A 347 14.00 -4.83 -5.99
#